data_AF-A0A816E0G5-F1
#
_entry.id   AF-A0A816E0G5-F1
#
_cell.length_a   1.000
_cell.length_b   1.000
_cell.length_c   1.000
_cell.angle_alpha   90.00
_cell.angle_beta   90.00
_cell.angle_gamma   90.00
#
_symmetry.space_group_name_H-M   'P 1'
#
loop_
_entity.id
_entity.type
_entity.pdbx_description
1 polymer ?
#
loop_
_entity_poly.entity_id
_entity_poly.type
_entity_poly.pdbx_seq_one_letter_code
_entity_poly.pdbx_strand_id
1 'polypeptide(L)'
;MQHLLVSAGVGRTGTYIAADIAINYLHDKTFDKLANTKLDIMGTVYQLRLDRPRMIQTKDQYLLVYRCVAEYLKRTGKSKA
;
A
#
# COMPACT_ATOMS: atom_id res chain seq x y z
N MET A 1 22.98 8.74 18.50
CA MET A 1 21.58 8.78 18.99
C MET A 1 20.62 8.29 17.89
N GLN A 2 20.65 6.99 17.54
CA GLN A 2 19.89 6.43 16.39
C GLN A 2 19.18 5.09 16.70
N HIS A 3 18.96 4.73 17.98
CA HIS A 3 18.42 3.41 18.32
C HIS A 3 16.93 3.36 18.74
N LEU A 4 16.18 4.47 18.76
CA LEU A 4 14.79 4.46 19.23
C LEU A 4 13.71 4.20 18.16
N LEU A 5 14.06 4.05 16.87
CA LEU A 5 13.08 4.11 15.77
C LEU A 5 12.51 2.77 15.30
N VAL A 6 13.12 1.65 15.69
CA VAL A 6 12.69 0.30 15.24
C VAL A 6 11.29 -0.06 15.80
N SER A 7 10.86 0.59 16.89
CA SER A 7 9.58 0.32 17.58
C SER A 7 8.50 1.40 17.40
N ALA A 8 8.76 2.53 16.75
CA ALA A 8 7.80 3.66 16.70
C ALA A 8 6.55 3.43 15.83
N GLY A 9 6.40 2.23 15.25
CA GLY A 9 5.23 1.83 14.47
C GLY A 9 5.03 2.66 13.20
N VAL A 10 6.10 3.08 12.51
CA VAL A 10 5.98 3.88 11.27
C VAL A 10 6.33 3.09 10.00
N GLY A 11 7.25 2.12 10.08
CA GLY A 11 7.59 1.25 8.94
C GLY A 11 6.48 0.23 8.65
N ARG A 12 6.25 -0.70 9.59
CA ARG A 12 5.24 -1.76 9.46
C ARG A 12 3.82 -1.20 9.36
N THR A 13 3.44 -0.29 10.25
CA THR A 13 2.12 0.36 10.22
C THR A 13 1.91 1.16 8.95
N GLY A 14 2.90 1.94 8.50
CA GLY A 14 2.78 2.66 7.24
C GLY A 14 2.63 1.73 6.04
N THR A 15 3.34 0.60 6.05
CA THR A 15 3.19 -0.43 5.00
C THR A 15 1.79 -1.03 4.99
N TYR A 16 1.27 -1.37 6.18
CA TYR A 16 -0.09 -1.91 6.33
C TYR A 16 -1.14 -0.91 5.86
N ILE A 17 -1.08 0.34 6.36
CA ILE A 17 -2.06 1.39 6.00
C ILE A 17 -2.01 1.68 4.49
N ALA A 18 -0.83 1.80 3.89
CA ALA A 18 -0.72 2.04 2.44
C ALA A 18 -1.29 0.88 1.61
N ALA A 19 -1.05 -0.36 2.03
CA ALA A 19 -1.62 -1.53 1.37
C ALA A 19 -3.15 -1.60 1.52
N ASP A 20 -3.66 -1.29 2.70
CA ASP A 20 -5.11 -1.23 2.99
C ASP A 20 -5.80 -0.15 2.14
N ILE A 21 -5.28 1.07 2.11
CA ILE A 21 -5.78 2.16 1.26
C ILE A 21 -5.82 1.72 -0.21
N ALA A 22 -4.73 1.12 -0.71
CA ALA A 22 -4.62 0.68 -2.09
C ALA A 22 -5.61 -0.44 -2.43
N ILE A 23 -5.74 -1.44 -1.55
CA ILE A 23 -6.62 -2.59 -1.78
C ILE A 23 -8.09 -2.16 -1.68
N ASN A 24 -8.47 -1.37 -0.68
CA ASN A 24 -9.83 -0.87 -0.53
C ASN A 24 -10.25 -0.01 -1.74
N TYR A 25 -9.34 0.83 -2.24
CA TYR A 25 -9.57 1.59 -3.47
C TYR A 25 -9.85 0.71 -4.70
N LEU A 26 -9.28 -0.49 -4.77
CA LEU A 26 -9.51 -1.44 -5.86
C LEU A 26 -10.75 -2.31 -5.63
N HIS A 27 -11.03 -2.68 -4.38
CA HIS A 27 -12.15 -3.52 -3.99
C HIS A 27 -13.50 -2.90 -4.39
N ASP A 28 -13.63 -1.58 -4.26
CA ASP A 28 -14.88 -0.87 -4.52
C ASP A 28 -15.16 -0.67 -6.03
N LYS A 29 -14.33 -1.24 -6.91
CA LYS A 29 -14.44 -1.07 -8.36
C LYS A 29 -15.01 -2.30 -9.06
N THR A 30 -15.85 -2.04 -10.06
CA THR A 30 -16.31 -3.06 -11.01
C THR A 30 -15.15 -3.53 -11.90
N PHE A 31 -15.26 -4.73 -12.49
CA PHE A 31 -14.20 -5.32 -13.32
C PHE A 31 -13.74 -4.41 -14.46
N ASP A 32 -14.67 -3.80 -15.20
CA ASP A 32 -14.34 -2.89 -16.31
C ASP A 32 -13.63 -1.62 -15.84
N LYS A 33 -13.95 -1.16 -14.62
CA LYS A 33 -13.27 -0.02 -14.00
C LYS A 33 -11.89 -0.41 -13.50
N LEU A 34 -11.68 -1.66 -13.06
CA LEU A 34 -10.40 -2.14 -12.55
C LEU A 34 -9.31 -2.10 -13.62
N ALA A 35 -9.63 -2.51 -14.86
CA ALA A 35 -8.70 -2.51 -15.99
C ALA A 35 -8.16 -1.10 -16.34
N ASN A 36 -8.96 -0.06 -16.09
CA ASN A 36 -8.60 1.33 -16.36
C ASN A 36 -8.19 2.10 -15.10
N THR A 37 -8.07 1.43 -13.96
CA THR A 37 -7.76 2.08 -12.69
C THR A 37 -6.26 2.34 -12.56
N LYS A 38 -5.91 3.60 -12.35
CA LYS A 38 -4.57 4.01 -11.93
C LYS A 38 -4.51 4.07 -10.41
N LEU A 39 -3.47 3.47 -9.84
CA LEU A 39 -3.22 3.48 -8.40
C LEU A 39 -1.92 4.23 -8.12
N ASP A 40 -1.99 5.28 -7.31
CA ASP A 40 -0.85 6.13 -6.99
C ASP A 40 -0.29 5.82 -5.60
N ILE A 41 0.50 4.75 -5.51
CA ILE A 41 1.16 4.36 -4.26
C ILE A 41 2.14 5.45 -3.79
N MET A 42 2.85 6.12 -4.71
CA MET A 42 3.78 7.18 -4.34
C MET A 42 3.04 8.34 -3.65
N GLY A 43 1.94 8.79 -4.23
CA GLY A 43 1.07 9.81 -3.64
C GLY A 43 0.54 9.39 -2.28
N THR A 44 0.08 8.13 -2.13
CA THR A 44 -0.36 7.59 -0.83
C THR A 44 0.76 7.66 0.22
N VAL A 45 1.98 7.22 -0.11
CA VAL A 45 3.12 7.25 0.83
C VAL A 45 3.55 8.68 1.14
N TYR A 46 3.49 9.58 0.16
CA TYR A 46 3.77 11.00 0.36
C TYR A 46 2.80 11.61 1.37
N GLN A 47 1.48 11.39 1.20
CA GLN A 47 0.47 11.88 2.15
C GLN A 47 0.66 11.30 3.56
N LEU A 48 0.90 9.98 3.67
CA LEU A 48 1.17 9.36 4.97
C LEU A 48 2.38 9.97 5.68
N ARG A 49 3.39 10.43 4.92
CA ARG A 49 4.58 11.08 5.49
C ARG A 49 4.35 12.54 5.88
N LEU A 50 3.37 13.22 5.26
CA LEU A 50 2.90 14.54 5.71
C LEU A 50 2.18 14.41 7.06
N ASP A 51 1.31 13.40 7.21
CA ASP A 51 0.56 13.18 8.44
C ASP A 51 1.43 12.65 9.59
N ARG A 52 2.32 11.70 9.30
CA ARG A 52 3.25 11.13 10.26
C ARG A 52 4.64 10.94 9.61
N PRO A 53 5.65 11.72 10.01
CA PRO A 53 6.97 11.62 9.39
C PRO A 53 7.57 10.20 9.44
N ARG A 54 8.27 9.83 8.37
CA ARG A 54 8.97 8.54 8.20
C ARG A 54 8.06 7.32 8.11
N MET A 55 6.79 7.48 7.74
CA MET A 55 5.96 6.34 7.33
C MET A 55 6.60 5.63 6.13
N ILE A 56 6.69 4.30 6.22
CA ILE A 56 7.38 3.41 5.25
C ILE A 56 8.86 3.80 5.11
N GLN A 57 9.72 3.12 5.87
CA GLN A 57 11.11 3.54 6.06
C GLN A 57 12.08 2.93 5.05
N THR A 58 11.75 1.76 4.50
CA THR A 58 12.66 1.01 3.64
C THR A 58 12.07 0.77 2.26
N LYS A 59 12.95 0.57 1.27
CA LYS A 59 12.56 0.21 -0.09
C LYS A 59 11.77 -1.10 -0.12
N ASP A 60 12.13 -2.06 0.72
CA ASP A 60 11.44 -3.35 0.79
C ASP A 60 10.02 -3.22 1.34
N GLN A 61 9.79 -2.34 2.32
CA GLN A 61 8.46 -2.01 2.80
C GLN A 61 7.61 -1.35 1.70
N TYR A 62 8.20 -0.41 0.96
CA TYR A 62 7.53 0.22 -0.18
C TYR A 62 7.17 -0.81 -1.28
N LEU A 63 8.12 -1.68 -1.63
CA LEU A 63 7.90 -2.76 -2.60
C LEU A 63 6.85 -3.78 -2.12
N LEU A 64 6.77 -4.02 -0.80
CA LEU A 64 5.76 -4.90 -0.22
C LEU A 64 4.34 -4.38 -0.50
N VAL A 65 4.11 -3.06 -0.47
CA VAL A 65 2.81 -2.48 -0.84
C VAL A 65 2.41 -2.87 -2.27
N TYR A 66 3.33 -2.73 -3.24
CA TYR A 66 3.09 -3.15 -4.62
C TYR A 66 2.81 -4.65 -4.74
N ARG A 67 3.57 -5.48 -3.99
CA ARG A 67 3.37 -6.94 -3.99
C ARG A 67 2.00 -7.33 -3.45
N CYS A 68 1.55 -6.70 -2.36
CA CYS A 68 0.22 -6.92 -1.80
C CYS A 68 -0.88 -6.58 -2.81
N VAL A 69 -0.78 -5.43 -3.48
CA VAL A 69 -1.74 -5.02 -4.52
C VAL A 69 -1.74 -5.99 -5.70
N ALA A 70 -0.57 -6.37 -6.20
CA ALA A 70 -0.47 -7.31 -7.31
C ALA A 70 -1.05 -8.69 -6.96
N GLU A 71 -0.82 -9.18 -5.74
CA GLU A 71 -1.37 -10.44 -5.26
C GLU A 71 -2.90 -10.37 -5.10
N TYR A 72 -3.42 -9.25 -4.59
CA TYR A 72 -4.86 -9.00 -4.50
C TYR A 72 -5.53 -9.09 -5.89
N LEU A 73 -4.98 -8.40 -6.90
CA LEU A 73 -5.49 -8.42 -8.26
C LEU A 73 -5.45 -9.83 -8.89
N LYS A 74 -4.39 -10.60 -8.63
CA LYS A 74 -4.30 -12.00 -9.11
C LYS A 74 -5.39 -12.88 -8.51
N ARG A 75 -5.73 -12.69 -7.23
CA ARG A 75 -6.75 -13.48 -6.54
C ARG A 75 -8.16 -13.10 -6.99
N THR A 76 -8.44 -11.81 -7.11
CA THR A 76 -9.75 -11.33 -7.57
C THR A 76 -10.00 -11.65 -9.04
N GLY A 77 -8.96 -11.62 -9.89
CA GLY A 77 -9.05 -12.03 -11.29
C GLY A 77 -9.26 -13.53 -11.50
N LYS A 78 -8.71 -14.40 -10.62
CA LYS A 78 -8.88 -15.86 -10.71
C LYS A 78 -10.21 -16.38 -10.16
N SER A 79 -10.84 -15.65 -9.24
CA SER A 79 -12.08 -16.10 -8.58
C SER A 79 -13.35 -15.94 -9.43
N LYS A 80 -13.26 -15.38 -10.64
CA LYS A 80 -14.39 -15.15 -11.55
C LYS A 80 -14.31 -15.93 -12.87
N ALA A 81 -13.36 -16.84 -12.99
CA ALA A 81 -13.26 -17.78 -14.11
C ALA A 81 -13.91 -19.12 -13.75
#